data_AF-A0A7S3CG22-F1
#
_entry.id   AF-A0A7S3CG22-F1
#
_cell.length_a   1.000
_cell.length_b   1.000
_cell.length_c   1.000
_cell.angle_alpha   90.00
_cell.angle_beta   90.00
_cell.angle_gamma   90.00
#
_symmetry.space_group_name_H-M   'P 1'
#
loop_
_entity.id
_entity.type
_entity.pdbx_description
1 polymer ?
#
loop_
_entity_poly.entity_id
_entity_poly.type
_entity_poly.pdbx_seq_one_letter_code
_entity_poly.pdbx_strand_id
1 'polypeptide(L)'
;ATRDYKLAFHSYREGQTRAKVTFTNPETKEYLFYEVEVTATSPEDQGTLVLECPVRQRAEDRILIQNPLDEDVVFSVSCEDHQVMCSEEVVAKARGMAHVDVAFRPILPVESEAKLSITSEQLGSYPYLL
;
A
#
# COMPACT_ATOMS: atom_id res chain seq x y z
N ALA A 1 -17.54 -5.05 -37.45
CA ALA A 1 -16.73 -3.86 -37.11
C ALA A 1 -16.40 -3.94 -35.63
N THR A 2 -15.12 -3.81 -35.27
CA THR A 2 -14.65 -3.82 -33.87
C THR A 2 -14.54 -2.38 -33.39
N ARG A 3 -14.91 -2.09 -32.14
CA ARG A 3 -14.84 -0.77 -31.53
C ARG A 3 -14.07 -0.87 -30.22
N ASP A 4 -13.12 0.03 -30.03
CA ASP A 4 -12.36 0.11 -28.80
C ASP A 4 -13.11 0.96 -27.76
N TYR A 5 -13.26 0.42 -26.55
CA TYR A 5 -13.83 1.12 -25.41
C TYR A 5 -12.80 1.18 -24.28
N LYS A 6 -12.63 2.36 -23.69
CA LYS A 6 -11.73 2.56 -22.55
C LYS A 6 -12.41 2.13 -21.26
N LEU A 7 -11.74 1.30 -20.48
CA LEU A 7 -12.12 0.92 -19.13
C LEU A 7 -11.01 1.36 -18.17
N ALA A 8 -11.39 2.10 -17.13
CA ALA A 8 -10.48 2.50 -16.05
C ALA A 8 -10.87 1.76 -14.77
N PHE A 9 -9.88 1.17 -14.11
CA PHE A 9 -10.05 0.44 -12.84
C PHE A 9 -9.06 1.00 -11.83
N HIS A 10 -9.56 1.29 -10.63
CA HIS A 10 -8.76 1.77 -9.50
C HIS A 10 -9.06 0.87 -8.30
N SER A 11 -8.02 0.28 -7.72
CA SER A 11 -8.11 -0.46 -6.47
C SER A 11 -6.98 -0.04 -5.55
N TYR A 12 -7.30 0.15 -4.27
CA TYR A 12 -6.32 0.36 -3.21
C TYR A 12 -5.90 -0.95 -2.54
N ARG A 13 -6.62 -2.05 -2.80
CA ARG A 13 -6.36 -3.35 -2.19
C ARG A 13 -6.04 -4.38 -3.24
N GLU A 14 -5.23 -5.35 -2.84
CA GLU A 14 -5.11 -6.60 -3.59
C GLU A 14 -6.44 -7.34 -3.59
N GLY A 15 -6.73 -8.05 -4.67
CA GLY A 15 -7.96 -8.80 -4.80
C GLY A 15 -8.43 -8.97 -6.24
N GLN A 16 -9.41 -9.85 -6.41
CA GLN A 16 -10.05 -10.09 -7.70
C GLN A 16 -11.39 -9.37 -7.76
N THR A 17 -11.56 -8.53 -8.78
CA THR A 17 -12.83 -7.88 -9.08
C THR A 17 -13.38 -8.41 -10.38
N ARG A 18 -14.59 -8.97 -10.34
CA ARG A 18 -15.33 -9.42 -11.53
C ARG A 18 -16.43 -8.42 -11.85
N ALA A 19 -16.46 -7.95 -13.09
CA ALA A 19 -17.46 -7.03 -13.61
C ALA A 19 -18.07 -7.57 -14.91
N LYS A 20 -19.35 -7.28 -15.14
CA LYS A 20 -20.04 -7.60 -16.39
C LYS A 20 -20.37 -6.31 -17.13
N VAL A 21 -19.77 -6.11 -18.30
CA VAL A 21 -20.08 -4.98 -19.18
C VAL A 21 -21.13 -5.44 -20.18
N THR A 22 -22.29 -4.78 -20.22
CA THR A 22 -23.38 -5.13 -21.15
C THR A 22 -23.64 -3.97 -22.11
N PHE A 23 -23.58 -4.26 -23.40
CA PHE A 23 -23.95 -3.37 -24.49
C PHE A 23 -25.32 -3.78 -25.01
N THR A 24 -26.31 -2.89 -24.91
CA THR A 24 -27.68 -3.16 -25.36
C THR A 24 -28.03 -2.20 -26.48
N ASN A 25 -28.55 -2.73 -27.60
CA ASN A 25 -29.11 -1.91 -28.66
C ASN A 25 -30.53 -1.47 -28.26
N PRO A 26 -30.82 -0.16 -28.12
CA PRO A 26 -32.13 0.32 -27.69
C PRO A 26 -33.25 0.03 -28.71
N GLU A 27 -32.93 -0.13 -30.00
CA GLU A 27 -33.94 -0.35 -31.05
C GLU A 27 -34.29 -1.83 -31.21
N THR A 28 -33.30 -2.72 -31.32
CA THR A 28 -33.54 -4.17 -31.53
C THR A 28 -33.71 -4.96 -30.23
N LYS A 29 -33.40 -4.34 -29.08
CA LYS A 29 -33.32 -4.98 -27.75
C LYS A 29 -32.30 -6.12 -27.65
N GLU A 30 -31.47 -6.31 -28.66
CA GLU A 30 -30.37 -7.26 -28.61
C GLU A 30 -29.29 -6.74 -27.66
N TYR A 31 -28.62 -7.66 -26.98
CA TYR A 31 -27.54 -7.32 -26.07
C TYR A 31 -26.34 -8.23 -26.29
N LEU A 32 -25.17 -7.68 -25.98
CA LEU A 32 -23.89 -8.35 -25.95
C LEU A 32 -23.25 -8.04 -24.60
N PHE A 33 -22.66 -9.04 -23.94
CA PHE A 33 -21.97 -8.80 -22.68
C PHE A 33 -20.57 -9.39 -22.69
N TYR A 34 -19.72 -8.79 -21.86
CA TYR A 34 -18.35 -9.23 -21.61
C TYR A 34 -18.16 -9.33 -20.11
N GLU A 35 -17.55 -10.42 -19.69
CA GLU A 35 -17.05 -10.57 -18.32
C GLU A 35 -15.62 -10.06 -18.27
N VAL A 36 -15.36 -9.16 -17.34
CA VAL A 36 -14.06 -8.54 -17.11
C VAL A 36 -13.62 -8.97 -15.72
N GLU A 37 -12.53 -9.70 -15.64
CA GLU A 37 -11.89 -10.08 -14.38
C GLU A 37 -10.59 -9.27 -14.24
N VAL A 38 -10.50 -8.50 -13.16
CA VAL A 38 -9.32 -7.70 -12.85
C VAL A 38 -8.71 -8.24 -11.56
N THR A 39 -7.45 -8.63 -11.63
CA THR A 39 -6.67 -9.07 -10.47
C THR A 39 -5.73 -7.95 -10.07
N ALA A 40 -6.00 -7.31 -8.94
CA ALA A 40 -5.04 -6.42 -8.27
C ALA A 40 -4.07 -7.30 -7.48
N THR A 41 -2.81 -7.34 -7.91
CA THR A 41 -1.74 -8.07 -7.23
C THR A 41 -1.25 -7.30 -6.00
N SER A 42 -0.53 -7.98 -5.13
CA SER A 42 0.16 -7.35 -4.01
C SER A 42 1.08 -6.22 -4.51
N PRO A 43 1.20 -5.12 -3.75
CA PRO A 43 2.06 -4.00 -4.12
C PRO A 43 3.54 -4.43 -4.10
N GLU A 44 4.31 -3.87 -5.03
CA GLU A 44 5.77 -3.95 -4.96
C GLU A 44 6.29 -3.04 -3.83
N ASP A 45 7.55 -3.29 -3.43
CA ASP A 45 8.24 -2.50 -2.42
C ASP A 45 8.24 -1.02 -2.82
N GLN A 46 7.70 -0.17 -1.94
CA GLN A 46 7.51 1.27 -2.20
C GLN A 46 8.84 2.04 -2.19
N GLY A 47 9.87 1.46 -1.59
CA GLY A 47 11.22 2.02 -1.55
C GLY A 47 12.11 1.34 -0.53
N THR A 48 13.35 1.83 -0.43
CA THR A 48 14.36 1.36 0.52
C THR A 48 14.72 2.48 1.49
N LEU A 49 14.70 2.17 2.79
CA LEU A 49 15.01 3.06 3.90
C LEU A 49 16.37 2.68 4.50
N VAL A 50 17.42 3.42 4.15
CA VAL A 50 18.77 3.10 4.62
C VAL A 50 19.03 3.78 5.97
N LEU A 51 19.19 2.98 7.03
CA LEU A 51 19.50 3.46 8.37
C LEU A 51 20.92 3.04 8.78
N GLU A 52 21.85 4.00 8.83
CA GLU A 52 23.22 3.77 9.27
C GLU A 52 23.49 4.48 10.60
N CYS A 53 23.97 3.74 11.60
CA CYS A 53 24.46 4.33 12.85
C CYS A 53 25.54 3.48 13.54
N PRO A 54 26.38 4.10 14.37
CA PRO A 54 27.28 3.37 15.25
C PRO A 54 26.50 2.51 16.28
N VAL A 55 27.13 1.43 16.72
CA VAL A 55 26.55 0.57 17.78
C VAL A 55 26.15 1.37 19.01
N ARG A 56 25.00 0.99 19.59
CA ARG A 56 24.35 1.60 20.76
C ARG A 56 23.84 3.03 20.55
N GLN A 57 24.02 3.61 19.36
CA GLN A 57 23.40 4.87 18.93
C GLN A 57 22.11 4.60 18.15
N ARG A 58 21.32 5.65 17.93
CA ARG A 58 20.01 5.57 17.26
C ARG A 58 20.09 6.33 15.94
N ALA A 59 19.78 5.65 14.84
CA ALA A 59 19.35 6.29 13.59
C ALA A 59 17.82 6.37 13.58
N GLU A 60 17.27 7.45 13.03
CA GLU A 60 15.83 7.65 12.88
C GLU A 60 15.56 8.19 11.48
N ASP A 61 14.50 7.70 10.85
CA ASP A 61 13.96 8.28 9.64
C ASP A 61 12.42 8.18 9.64
N ARG A 62 11.78 8.93 8.75
CA ARG A 62 10.33 9.11 8.71
C ARG A 62 9.77 8.79 7.34
N ILE A 63 8.81 7.88 7.30
CA ILE A 63 8.04 7.59 6.09
C ILE A 63 6.78 8.46 6.11
N LEU A 64 6.56 9.23 5.04
CA LEU A 64 5.36 10.04 4.86
C LEU A 64 4.28 9.21 4.16
N ILE A 65 3.14 9.02 4.83
CA ILE A 65 1.98 8.32 4.28
C ILE A 65 0.85 9.31 4.06
N GLN A 66 0.23 9.26 2.89
CA GLN A 66 -0.90 10.11 2.54
C GLN A 66 -2.20 9.32 2.58
N ASN A 67 -3.23 9.90 3.18
CA ASN A 67 -4.58 9.35 3.18
C ASN A 67 -5.44 10.06 2.13
N PRO A 68 -5.77 9.40 1.01
CA PRO A 68 -6.65 9.99 -0.01
C PRO A 68 -8.14 9.98 0.36
N LEU A 69 -8.54 9.30 1.45
CA LEU A 69 -9.93 9.14 1.85
C LEU A 69 -10.44 10.34 2.66
N ASP A 70 -11.75 10.51 2.66
CA ASP A 70 -12.47 11.56 3.42
C ASP A 70 -12.70 11.21 4.89
N GLU A 71 -12.12 10.11 5.35
CA GLU A 71 -12.24 9.58 6.71
C GLU A 71 -10.85 9.33 7.30
N ASP A 72 -10.76 9.33 8.63
CA ASP A 72 -9.52 9.01 9.33
C ASP A 72 -9.16 7.53 9.11
N VAL A 73 -7.91 7.26 8.74
CA VAL A 73 -7.40 5.91 8.48
C VAL A 73 -6.34 5.55 9.50
N VAL A 74 -6.46 4.35 10.05
CA VAL A 74 -5.44 3.75 10.93
C VAL A 74 -4.53 2.86 10.09
N PHE A 75 -3.24 3.06 10.25
CA PHE A 75 -2.18 2.24 9.68
C PHE A 75 -1.50 1.46 10.81
N SER A 76 -1.37 0.15 10.64
CA SER A 76 -0.57 -0.71 11.49
C SER A 76 0.81 -0.89 10.87
N VAL A 77 1.87 -0.79 11.65
CA VAL A 77 3.24 -0.90 11.17
C VAL A 77 3.93 -2.06 11.88
N SER A 78 4.56 -2.93 11.10
CA SER A 78 5.35 -4.03 11.62
C SER A 78 6.69 -4.14 10.89
N CYS A 79 7.74 -4.51 11.63
CA CYS A 79 9.07 -4.79 11.09
C CYS A 79 9.50 -6.20 11.48
N GLU A 80 10.19 -6.89 10.58
CA GLU A 80 10.75 -8.22 10.84
C GLU A 80 11.96 -8.18 11.79
N ASP A 81 12.71 -7.08 11.82
CA ASP A 81 13.90 -6.94 12.67
C ASP A 81 13.54 -6.34 14.03
N HIS A 82 13.82 -7.10 15.10
CA HIS A 82 13.59 -6.68 16.49
C HIS A 82 14.48 -5.51 16.95
N GLN A 83 15.54 -5.17 16.23
CA GLN A 83 16.41 -4.02 16.51
C GLN A 83 15.85 -2.71 15.93
N VAL A 84 14.85 -2.82 15.04
CA VAL A 84 14.11 -1.70 14.49
C VAL A 84 12.89 -1.42 15.37
N MET A 85 12.77 -0.18 15.81
CA MET A 85 11.65 0.35 16.57
C MET A 85 10.79 1.19 15.63
N CYS A 86 9.53 0.83 15.46
CA CYS A 86 8.54 1.58 14.70
C CYS A 86 7.30 1.86 15.54
N SER A 87 6.50 2.85 15.13
CA SER A 87 5.21 3.13 15.76
C SER A 87 4.21 2.04 15.39
N GLU A 88 3.70 1.25 16.35
CA GLU A 88 2.78 0.12 16.07
C GLU A 88 1.53 0.56 15.29
N GLU A 89 0.99 1.73 15.63
CA GLU A 89 -0.17 2.31 14.96
C GLU A 89 0.05 3.80 14.68
N VAL A 90 -0.38 4.23 13.48
CA VAL A 90 -0.31 5.62 13.03
C VAL A 90 -1.65 6.01 12.41
N VAL A 91 -2.21 7.14 12.86
CA VAL A 91 -3.49 7.65 12.36
C VAL A 91 -3.27 8.79 11.38
N ALA A 92 -3.72 8.61 10.13
CA ALA A 92 -3.78 9.69 9.16
C ALA A 92 -5.19 10.28 9.10
N LYS A 93 -5.28 11.59 9.30
CA LYS A 93 -6.55 12.32 9.20
C LYS A 93 -7.12 12.26 7.78
N ALA A 94 -8.43 12.47 7.66
CA ALA A 94 -9.11 12.63 6.38
C ALA A 94 -8.37 13.62 5.46
N ARG A 95 -8.06 13.20 4.22
CA ARG A 95 -7.23 13.94 3.24
C ARG A 95 -5.90 14.46 3.78
N GLY A 96 -5.40 13.84 4.85
CA GLY A 96 -4.23 14.26 5.58
C GLY A 96 -3.00 13.42 5.25
N MET A 97 -1.92 13.74 5.95
CA MET A 97 -0.67 12.97 5.91
C MET A 97 -0.29 12.58 7.33
N ALA A 98 0.37 11.44 7.46
CA ALA A 98 0.94 10.96 8.71
C ALA A 98 2.39 10.56 8.51
N HIS A 99 3.19 10.71 9.57
CA HIS A 99 4.57 10.25 9.59
C HIS A 99 4.65 8.95 10.37
N VAL A 100 5.31 7.96 9.78
CA VAL A 100 5.72 6.74 10.48
C VAL A 100 7.19 6.91 10.86
N ASP A 101 7.43 7.05 12.16
CA ASP A 101 8.78 7.11 12.71
C ASP A 101 9.36 5.69 12.76
N VAL A 102 10.51 5.51 12.13
CA VAL A 102 11.29 4.26 12.13
C VAL A 102 12.66 4.57 12.71
N ALA A 103 13.10 3.74 13.66
CA ALA A 103 14.37 3.94 14.33
C ALA A 103 15.15 2.63 14.46
N PHE A 104 16.46 2.71 14.26
CA PHE A 104 17.35 1.56 14.38
C PHE A 104 18.37 1.80 15.49
N ARG A 105 18.53 0.83 16.39
CA ARG A 105 19.50 0.90 17.51
C ARG A 105 20.23 -0.44 17.70
N PRO A 106 21.28 -0.71 16.92
CA PRO A 106 21.99 -1.98 17.00
C PRO A 106 22.82 -2.10 18.27
N ILE A 107 22.81 -3.28 18.89
CA ILE A 107 23.64 -3.57 20.08
C ILE A 107 25.06 -4.01 19.67
N LEU A 108 25.16 -4.71 18.54
CA LEU A 108 26.38 -5.25 17.95
C LEU A 108 26.52 -4.73 16.51
N PRO A 109 27.74 -4.69 15.94
CA PRO A 109 27.91 -4.37 14.53
C PRO A 109 27.18 -5.42 13.69
N VAL A 110 26.18 -4.99 12.93
CA VAL A 110 25.34 -5.86 12.12
C VAL A 110 24.96 -5.14 10.84
N GLU A 111 25.00 -5.90 9.74
CA GLU A 111 24.33 -5.55 8.50
C GLU A 111 23.05 -6.38 8.46
N SER A 112 21.91 -5.71 8.41
CA SER A 112 20.59 -6.33 8.43
C SER A 112 19.77 -5.76 7.29
N GLU A 113 19.15 -6.64 6.51
CA GLU A 113 18.12 -6.28 5.55
C GLU A 113 16.79 -6.75 6.14
N ALA A 114 15.81 -5.85 6.25
CA ALA A 114 14.52 -6.16 6.86
C ALA A 114 13.36 -5.63 6.02
N LYS A 115 12.18 -6.20 6.23
CA LYS A 115 10.94 -5.68 5.64
C LYS A 115 10.13 -4.93 6.68
N LEU A 116 9.73 -3.72 6.32
CA LEU A 116 8.76 -2.92 7.04
C LEU A 116 7.43 -2.97 6.30
N SER A 117 6.40 -3.50 6.94
CA SER A 117 5.06 -3.60 6.38
C SER A 117 4.16 -2.59 7.05
N ILE A 118 3.62 -1.65 6.27
CA ILE A 118 2.64 -0.69 6.75
C ILE A 118 1.28 -1.07 6.13
N THR A 119 0.31 -1.46 6.95
CA THR A 119 -0.97 -1.99 6.48
C THR A 119 -2.13 -1.16 7.01
N SER A 120 -3.17 -1.06 6.20
CA SER A 120 -4.43 -0.42 6.57
C SER A 120 -5.57 -1.27 6.05
N GLU A 121 -6.62 -1.42 6.87
CA GLU A 121 -7.83 -2.08 6.42
C GLU A 121 -8.44 -1.38 5.21
N GLN A 122 -8.34 -0.06 5.12
CA GLN A 122 -8.95 0.74 4.07
C GLN A 122 -8.09 0.79 2.80
N LEU A 123 -6.79 1.03 2.98
CA LEU A 123 -5.85 1.41 1.91
C LEU A 123 -4.88 0.30 1.49
N GLY A 124 -4.95 -0.89 2.09
CA GLY A 124 -4.11 -2.03 1.73
C GLY A 124 -2.74 -1.99 2.40
N SER A 125 -1.74 -2.59 1.76
CA SER A 125 -0.38 -2.74 2.28
C SER A 125 0.61 -1.83 1.56
N TYR A 126 1.64 -1.41 2.27
CA TYR A 126 2.74 -0.59 1.79
C TYR A 126 4.04 -1.20 2.33
N PRO A 127 4.65 -2.14 1.59
CA PRO A 127 5.92 -2.74 1.98
C PRO A 127 7.08 -1.79 1.67
N TYR A 128 8.06 -1.73 2.58
CA TYR A 128 9.33 -1.02 2.43
C TYR A 128 10.48 -1.97 2.78
N LEU A 129 11.60 -1.81 2.09
CA LEU A 129 12.86 -2.46 2.42
C LEU A 129 13.66 -1.57 3.37
N LEU A 130 14.29 -2.16 4.37
CA LEU A 130 15.23 -1.53 5.32
C LEU A 130 16.62 -2.08 5.05
#